data_AF-A0A4R3JC60-F1
#
_entry.id   AF-A0A4R3JC60-F1
#
_cell.length_a   1.000
_cell.length_b   1.000
_cell.length_c   1.000
_cell.angle_alpha   90.00
_cell.angle_beta   90.00
_cell.angle_gamma   90.00
#
_symmetry.space_group_name_H-M   'P 1'
#
loop_
_entity.id
_entity.type
_entity.pdbx_description
1 polymer ?
#
loop_
_entity_poly.entity_id
_entity_poly.type
_entity_poly.pdbx_seq_one_letter_code
_entity_poly.pdbx_strand_id
1 'polypeptide(L)'
;MLARMGSALQLQPTETQSEAFGDLRELLVFRRGLIKDRTAAKTRLKTARYAMLRRLLTQRLGQIERQLARVDAAMKVIVASDPKPAHRLEILISIPGIARRHA
;
A
#
# COMPACT_ATOMS: atom_id res chain seq x y z
N MET A 1 -25.52 -5.92 -28.43
CA MET A 1 -26.04 -7.28 -28.18
C MET A 1 -25.46 -7.94 -26.91
N LEU A 2 -25.06 -7.17 -25.88
CA LEU A 2 -24.53 -7.72 -24.61
C LEU A 2 -25.56 -7.64 -23.47
N ALA A 3 -26.38 -6.60 -23.45
CA ALA A 3 -27.41 -6.39 -22.44
C ALA A 3 -28.48 -7.51 -22.40
N ARG A 4 -28.88 -8.04 -23.57
CA ARG A 4 -29.87 -9.13 -23.66
C ARG A 4 -29.34 -10.50 -23.20
N MET A 5 -28.04 -10.76 -23.40
CA MET A 5 -27.39 -11.96 -22.87
C MET A 5 -27.27 -11.88 -21.34
N GLY A 6 -26.90 -10.70 -20.82
CA GLY A 6 -26.83 -10.45 -19.38
C GLY A 6 -28.16 -10.69 -18.66
N SER A 7 -29.28 -10.28 -19.27
CA SER A 7 -30.62 -10.56 -18.73
C SER A 7 -31.00 -12.04 -18.79
N ALA A 8 -30.63 -12.77 -19.85
CA ALA A 8 -30.94 -14.20 -19.99
C ALA A 8 -30.17 -15.08 -18.99
N LEU A 9 -28.96 -14.66 -18.62
CA LEU A 9 -28.07 -15.36 -17.68
C LEU A 9 -28.23 -14.87 -16.23
N GLN A 10 -29.16 -13.95 -15.94
CA GLN A 10 -29.33 -13.32 -14.62
C GLN A 10 -28.02 -12.80 -14.02
N LEU A 11 -27.11 -12.28 -14.86
CA LEU A 11 -25.81 -11.82 -14.41
C LEU A 11 -26.00 -10.60 -13.51
N GLN A 12 -25.61 -10.72 -12.25
CA GLN A 12 -25.59 -9.56 -11.36
C GLN A 12 -24.54 -8.57 -11.86
N PRO A 13 -24.88 -7.27 -11.96
CA PRO A 13 -23.90 -6.24 -12.29
C PRO A 13 -22.73 -6.32 -11.31
N THR A 14 -21.52 -6.40 -11.83
CA THR A 14 -20.31 -6.29 -10.99
C THR A 14 -20.38 -4.94 -10.28
N GLU A 15 -20.47 -4.96 -8.95
CA GLU A 15 -20.41 -3.74 -8.14
C GLU A 15 -19.15 -2.95 -8.55
N THR A 16 -19.34 -1.67 -8.91
CA THR A 16 -18.23 -0.74 -9.14
C THR A 16 -17.31 -0.77 -7.93
N GLN A 17 -16.00 -0.85 -8.17
CA GLN A 17 -15.01 -0.85 -7.08
C GLN A 17 -15.29 0.35 -6.17
N SER A 18 -15.54 0.06 -4.89
CA SER A 18 -15.77 1.08 -3.87
C SER A 18 -14.63 2.11 -3.90
N GLU A 19 -14.96 3.39 -3.71
CA GLU A 19 -14.00 4.49 -3.63
C GLU A 19 -12.84 4.17 -2.67
N ALA A 20 -13.14 3.48 -1.56
CA ALA A 20 -12.16 2.98 -0.61
C ALA A 20 -11.08 2.05 -1.22
N PHE A 21 -11.41 1.27 -2.25
CA PHE A 21 -10.45 0.43 -2.96
C PHE A 21 -9.56 1.26 -3.89
N GLY A 22 -10.09 2.33 -4.48
CA GLY A 22 -9.33 3.33 -5.21
C GLY A 22 -8.28 3.99 -4.32
N ASP A 23 -8.70 4.49 -3.16
CA ASP A 23 -7.82 5.12 -2.16
C ASP A 23 -6.73 4.16 -1.67
N LEU A 24 -7.10 2.91 -1.35
CA LEU A 24 -6.12 1.89 -0.96
C LEU A 24 -5.08 1.63 -2.05
N ARG A 25 -5.50 1.62 -3.32
CA ARG A 25 -4.59 1.43 -4.46
C ARG A 25 -3.63 2.60 -4.60
N GLU A 26 -4.12 3.83 -4.46
CA GLU A 26 -3.28 5.04 -4.49
C GLU A 26 -2.24 5.02 -3.37
N LEU A 27 -2.67 4.76 -2.14
CA LEU A 27 -1.79 4.64 -0.97
C LEU A 27 -0.73 3.52 -1.17
N LEU A 28 -1.12 2.38 -1.74
CA LEU A 28 -0.21 1.27 -2.03
C LEU A 28 0.87 1.66 -3.05
N VAL A 29 0.49 2.36 -4.12
CA VAL A 29 1.43 2.84 -5.14
C VAL A 29 2.42 3.83 -4.52
N PHE A 30 1.92 4.79 -3.74
CA PHE A 30 2.77 5.76 -3.06
C PHE A 30 3.73 5.09 -2.06
N ARG A 31 3.23 4.14 -1.25
CA ARG A 31 4.04 3.34 -0.31
C ARG A 31 5.18 2.61 -1.03
N ARG A 32 4.90 1.98 -2.18
CA ARG A 32 5.93 1.29 -2.99
C ARG A 32 7.01 2.26 -3.48
N GLY A 33 6.61 3.48 -3.85
CA GLY A 33 7.54 4.57 -4.16
C GLY A 33 8.47 4.88 -2.99
N LEU A 34 7.90 5.11 -1.80
CA LEU A 34 8.66 5.39 -0.57
C LEU A 34 9.64 4.27 -0.20
N ILE A 35 9.29 3.00 -0.40
CA ILE A 35 10.20 1.87 -0.15
C ILE A 35 11.41 1.92 -1.09
N LYS A 36 11.19 2.23 -2.38
CA LYS A 36 12.27 2.39 -3.36
C LYS A 36 13.16 3.58 -3.00
N ASP A 37 12.54 4.71 -2.63
CA ASP A 37 13.24 5.91 -2.18
C ASP A 37 14.10 5.64 -0.95
N ARG A 38 13.57 4.88 0.02
CA ARG A 38 14.32 4.47 1.22
C ARG A 38 15.58 3.71 0.85
N THR A 39 15.47 2.72 -0.03
CA THR A 39 16.62 1.94 -0.51
C THR A 39 17.63 2.84 -1.23
N ALA A 40 17.16 3.71 -2.12
CA ALA A 40 18.02 4.63 -2.86
C ALA A 40 18.74 5.62 -1.92
N ALA A 41 18.05 6.17 -0.92
CA ALA A 41 18.63 7.07 0.07
C ALA A 41 19.66 6.35 0.97
N LYS A 42 19.39 5.10 1.39
CA LYS A 42 20.36 4.27 2.12
C LYS A 42 21.61 4.01 1.29
N THR A 43 21.47 3.67 0.02
CA THR A 43 22.61 3.45 -0.89
C THR A 43 23.44 4.72 -1.05
N ARG A 44 22.80 5.88 -1.27
CA ARG A 44 23.50 7.17 -1.36
C ARG A 44 24.20 7.55 -0.06
N LEU A 45 23.60 7.25 1.10
CA LEU A 45 24.22 7.52 2.39
C LEU A 45 25.50 6.70 2.59
N LYS A 46 25.52 5.44 2.13
CA LYS A 46 26.71 4.57 2.19
C LYS A 46 27.87 5.12 1.37
N THR A 47 27.60 5.75 0.23
CA THR A 47 28.64 6.27 -0.67
C THR A 47 29.02 7.73 -0.40
N ALA A 48 28.20 8.48 0.35
CA ALA A 48 28.46 9.88 0.68
C ALA A 48 29.65 10.04 1.65
N ARG A 49 30.68 10.74 1.18
CA ARG A 49 31.88 11.08 1.97
C ARG A 49 31.79 12.45 2.63
N TYR A 50 31.08 13.40 2.02
CA TYR A 50 30.95 14.75 2.54
C TYR A 50 29.93 14.82 3.70
N ALA A 51 30.32 15.45 4.81
CA ALA A 51 29.54 15.45 6.05
C ALA A 51 28.14 16.10 5.89
N MET A 52 28.05 17.20 5.15
CA MET A 52 26.77 17.85 4.88
C MET A 52 25.81 16.93 4.13
N LEU A 53 26.30 16.20 3.11
CA LEU A 53 25.46 15.28 2.33
C LEU A 53 24.96 14.12 3.18
N ARG A 54 25.81 13.58 4.07
CA ARG A 54 25.40 12.53 5.02
C ARG A 54 24.26 13.02 5.92
N ARG A 55 24.36 14.25 6.45
CA ARG A 55 23.30 14.84 7.29
C ARG A 55 21.98 14.99 6.53
N LEU A 56 22.02 15.51 5.30
CA LEU A 56 20.82 15.64 4.45
C LEU A 56 20.19 14.29 4.13
N LEU A 57 21.01 13.27 3.82
CA LEU A 57 20.53 11.92 3.50
C LEU A 57 19.93 11.21 4.73
N THR A 58 20.51 11.39 5.92
CA THR A 58 19.92 10.89 7.18
C THR A 58 18.58 11.56 7.47
N GLN A 59 18.48 12.88 7.28
CA GLN A 59 17.20 13.59 7.44
C GLN A 59 16.16 13.08 6.44
N ARG A 60 16.54 12.86 5.18
CA ARG A 60 15.66 12.31 4.15
C ARG A 60 15.17 10.91 4.50
N LEU A 61 16.03 10.05 5.04
CA LEU A 61 15.63 8.72 5.51
C LEU A 61 14.59 8.81 6.62
N GLY A 62 14.82 9.64 7.64
CA GLY A 62 13.85 9.83 8.71
C GLY A 62 12.51 10.39 8.21
N GLN A 63 12.52 11.26 7.20
CA GLN A 63 11.29 11.73 6.55
C GLN A 63 10.55 10.60 5.85
N ILE A 64 11.24 9.78 5.06
CA ILE A 64 10.65 8.65 4.35
C ILE A 64 10.03 7.65 5.34
N GLU A 65 10.70 7.38 6.46
CA GLU A 65 10.20 6.48 7.51
C GLU A 65 8.91 7.01 8.16
N ARG A 66 8.86 8.32 8.48
CA ARG A 66 7.63 8.95 8.99
C ARG A 66 6.50 8.92 7.96
N GLN A 67 6.80 9.15 6.69
CA GLN A 67 5.81 9.08 5.61
C GLN A 67 5.27 7.66 5.44
N LEU A 68 6.14 6.63 5.47
CA LEU A 68 5.73 5.23 5.45
C LEU A 68 4.78 4.89 6.61
N ALA A 69 5.11 5.30 7.83
CA ALA A 69 4.27 5.07 9.00
C ALA A 69 2.87 5.74 8.85
N ARG A 70 2.82 6.96 8.30
CA ARG A 70 1.57 7.67 8.06
C ARG A 70 0.70 7.00 7.00
N VAL A 71 1.32 6.52 5.92
CA VAL A 71 0.61 5.78 4.86
C VAL A 71 0.09 4.45 5.40
N ASP A 72 0.91 3.70 6.15
CA ASP A 72 0.51 2.45 6.77
C ASP A 72 -0.66 2.64 7.75
N ALA A 73 -0.67 3.74 8.51
CA ALA A 73 -1.79 4.09 9.38
C ALA A 73 -3.06 4.42 8.59
N ALA A 74 -2.96 5.22 7.52
CA ALA A 74 -4.10 5.56 6.67
C ALA A 74 -4.71 4.31 6.01
N MET A 75 -3.87 3.40 5.50
CA MET A 75 -4.34 2.12 4.94
C MET A 75 -5.10 1.28 5.97
N LYS A 76 -4.63 1.22 7.23
CA LYS A 76 -5.33 0.51 8.31
C LYS A 76 -6.69 1.12 8.61
N VAL A 77 -6.81 2.44 8.62
CA VAL A 77 -8.09 3.13 8.86
C VAL A 77 -9.09 2.79 7.76
N ILE A 78 -8.69 2.81 6.48
CA ILE A 78 -9.60 2.47 5.38
C ILE A 78 -10.03 1.00 5.46
N VAL A 79 -9.11 0.07 5.73
CA VAL A 79 -9.45 -1.36 5.87
C VAL A 79 -10.37 -1.61 7.06
N ALA A 80 -10.20 -0.92 8.18
CA ALA A 80 -11.07 -1.05 9.35
C ALA A 80 -12.46 -0.44 9.14
N SER A 81 -12.59 0.52 8.22
CA SER A 81 -13.86 1.23 7.97
C SER A 81 -14.80 0.47 7.01
N ASP A 82 -14.31 -0.56 6.31
CA ASP A 82 -15.10 -1.37 5.39
C ASP A 82 -15.12 -2.85 5.85
N PRO A 83 -16.30 -3.42 6.17
CA PRO A 83 -16.41 -4.79 6.65
C PRO A 83 -16.00 -5.85 5.62
N LYS A 84 -16.11 -5.57 4.30
CA LYS A 84 -15.71 -6.52 3.25
C LYS A 84 -14.16 -6.69 3.20
N PRO A 85 -13.34 -5.62 3.14
CA PRO A 85 -11.88 -5.67 3.29
C PRO A 85 -11.39 -6.18 4.64
N ALA A 86 -12.04 -5.85 5.76
CA ALA A 86 -11.63 -6.32 7.08
C ALA A 86 -11.67 -7.86 7.16
N HIS A 87 -12.79 -8.46 6.72
CA HIS A 87 -12.93 -9.91 6.68
C HIS A 87 -11.93 -10.58 5.72
N ARG A 88 -11.68 -9.98 4.55
CA ARG A 88 -10.65 -10.45 3.62
C ARG A 88 -9.25 -10.38 4.24
N LEU A 89 -8.95 -9.31 4.99
CA LEU A 89 -7.67 -9.18 5.69
C LEU A 89 -7.50 -10.27 6.74
N GLU A 90 -8.54 -10.58 7.53
CA GLU A 90 -8.52 -11.67 8.50
C GLU A 90 -8.21 -13.03 7.84
N ILE A 91 -8.88 -13.34 6.72
CA ILE A 91 -8.61 -14.55 5.94
C ILE A 91 -7.16 -14.57 5.42
N LEU A 92 -6.68 -13.45 4.89
CA LEU A 92 -5.30 -13.36 4.38
C LEU A 92 -4.27 -13.52 5.50
N ILE A 93 -4.58 -13.03 6.71
CA ILE A 93 -3.72 -13.15 7.89
C ILE A 93 -3.72 -14.59 8.45
N SER A 94 -4.84 -15.31 8.32
CA SER A 94 -4.95 -16.69 8.80
C SER A 94 -4.25 -17.72 7.91
N ILE A 95 -3.86 -17.38 6.67
CA ILE A 95 -3.16 -18.29 5.76
C ILE A 95 -1.64 -18.27 6.05
N PRO A 96 -1.04 -19.39 6.51
CA PRO A 96 0.40 -19.49 6.73
C PRO A 96 1.17 -19.22 5.43
N GLY A 97 2.19 -18.35 5.49
CA GLY A 97 3.04 -18.02 4.33
C GLY A 97 2.54 -16.88 3.43
N ILE A 98 1.27 -16.45 3.54
CA ILE A 98 0.73 -15.27 2.84
C ILE A 98 0.78 -14.04 3.76
N ALA A 99 0.38 -14.21 5.02
CA ALA A 99 0.21 -13.14 6.00
C ALA A 99 1.51 -12.46 6.46
N ARG A 100 2.64 -13.16 6.41
CA ARG A 100 3.90 -12.71 7.01
C ARG A 100 5.10 -13.01 6.12
N ARG A 101 5.67 -11.96 5.56
CA ARG A 101 7.12 -11.87 5.38
C ARG A 101 7.65 -11.06 6.56
N HIS A 102 7.88 -11.72 7.69
CA HIS A 102 8.80 -11.17 8.69
C HIS A 102 10.15 -11.06 8.01
N ALA A 103 10.71 -9.85 8.01
CA ALA A 103 12.09 -9.59 7.65
C ALA A 103 12.91 -9.50 8.94
#